data_AF-A0AA90UUV0-F1
#
_entry.id   AF-A0AA90UUV0-F1
#
_cell.length_a   1.000
_cell.length_b   1.000
_cell.length_c   1.000
_cell.angle_alpha   90.00
_cell.angle_beta   90.00
_cell.angle_gamma   90.00
#
_symmetry.space_group_name_H-M   'P 1'
#
loop_
_entity.id
_entity.type
_entity.pdbx_description
1 polymer ?
#
loop_
_entity_poly.entity_id
_entity_poly.type
_entity_poly.pdbx_seq_one_letter_code
_entity_poly.pdbx_strand_id
1 'polypeptide(L)'
;MEKTIYIPGDLVMTNGIPIGTKKGIVYQVTESNADKYAKVKDGNAFTELKGSVTLSNLKGKTIKDDGFLFCDSGAWVKDIVPIPLTPSILEKNGYKQIVNHSYIYQHIENDCYEIWKNVKNWTMYWRGVKLCSFKYLHELQHILLFLGLNSEMEV
;
A
#
# COMPACT_ATOMS: atom_id res chain seq x y z
N MET A 1 1.21 -8.10 -16.49
CA MET A 1 1.14 -7.49 -15.16
C MET A 1 0.17 -6.33 -15.28
N GLU A 2 -1.06 -6.54 -14.82
CA GLU A 2 -2.07 -5.48 -14.76
C GLU A 2 -1.49 -4.32 -13.93
N LYS A 3 -1.71 -3.11 -14.43
CA LYS A 3 -1.28 -1.86 -13.81
C LYS A 3 -1.94 -1.77 -12.43
N THR A 4 -1.27 -2.18 -11.37
CA THR A 4 -1.69 -1.81 -10.01
C THR A 4 -1.46 -0.31 -9.88
N ILE A 5 -2.55 0.46 -9.97
CA ILE A 5 -2.52 1.92 -9.87
C ILE A 5 -2.83 2.28 -8.42
N TYR A 6 -1.93 3.05 -7.81
CA TYR A 6 -2.16 3.59 -6.47
C TYR A 6 -3.26 4.66 -6.52
N ILE A 7 -4.05 4.75 -5.46
CA ILE A 7 -5.09 5.77 -5.29
C ILE A 7 -4.74 6.71 -4.13
N PRO A 8 -5.33 7.92 -4.08
CA PRO A 8 -5.19 8.79 -2.92
C PRO A 8 -5.57 8.07 -1.62
N GLY A 9 -4.70 8.18 -0.61
CA GLY A 9 -4.82 7.50 0.69
C GLY A 9 -3.96 6.24 0.82
N ASP A 10 -3.45 5.69 -0.28
CA ASP A 10 -2.58 4.51 -0.23
C ASP A 10 -1.30 4.75 0.55
N LEU A 11 -0.92 3.76 1.35
CA LEU A 11 0.34 3.74 2.08
C LEU A 11 1.40 2.98 1.30
N VAL A 12 2.52 3.66 1.06
CA VAL A 12 3.60 3.15 0.23
C VAL A 12 4.97 3.48 0.82
N MET A 13 5.99 2.71 0.44
CA MET A 13 7.39 3.08 0.66
C MET A 13 8.04 3.39 -0.69
N THR A 14 9.26 3.92 -0.66
CA THR A 14 10.08 4.09 -1.87
C THR A 14 11.40 3.32 -1.76
N ASN A 15 12.04 3.13 -2.91
CA ASN A 15 13.41 2.64 -2.97
C ASN A 15 14.46 3.75 -2.65
N GLY A 16 14.05 4.85 -2.01
CA GLY A 16 14.90 6.03 -1.76
C GLY A 16 14.95 7.04 -2.92
N ILE A 17 14.10 6.85 -3.93
CA ILE A 17 13.87 7.75 -5.06
C ILE A 17 12.37 8.07 -5.06
N PRO A 18 11.94 9.32 -5.28
CA PRO A 18 12.68 10.54 -5.64
C PRO A 18 13.44 11.16 -4.46
N ILE A 19 14.20 12.23 -4.76
CA ILE A 19 14.93 13.03 -3.77
C ILE A 19 14.01 13.45 -2.62
N GLY A 20 14.51 13.33 -1.39
CA GLY A 20 13.76 13.59 -0.16
C GLY A 20 13.10 12.34 0.45
N THR A 21 12.85 11.29 -0.34
CA THR A 21 12.33 10.03 0.22
C THR A 21 13.43 9.15 0.80
N LYS A 22 13.09 8.34 1.82
CA LYS A 22 14.03 7.42 2.48
C LYS A 22 13.48 6.00 2.46
N LYS A 23 14.35 5.03 2.15
CA LYS A 23 14.01 3.60 2.20
C LYS A 23 13.48 3.22 3.58
N GLY A 24 12.41 2.43 3.61
CA GLY A 24 11.81 1.95 4.86
C GLY A 24 10.90 2.97 5.55
N ILE A 25 10.77 4.19 5.03
CA ILE A 25 9.82 5.18 5.52
C ILE A 25 8.54 5.10 4.69
N VAL A 26 7.41 5.12 5.40
CA VAL A 26 6.07 5.09 4.81
C VAL A 26 5.60 6.51 4.48
N TYR A 27 5.02 6.65 3.30
CA TYR A 27 4.44 7.87 2.76
C TYR A 27 2.99 7.60 2.36
N GLN A 28 2.19 8.67 2.28
CA GLN A 28 0.83 8.60 1.79
C GLN A 28 0.78 9.11 0.35
N VAL A 29 0.05 8.41 -0.51
CA VAL A 29 -0.26 8.87 -1.87
C VAL A 29 -1.35 9.93 -1.78
N THR A 30 -1.12 11.11 -2.36
CA THR A 30 -2.12 12.19 -2.44
C THR A 30 -2.77 12.26 -3.81
N GLU A 31 -2.01 11.95 -4.86
CA GLU A 31 -2.48 11.95 -6.24
C GLU A 31 -1.81 10.83 -7.03
N SER A 32 -2.48 10.35 -8.08
CA SER A 32 -1.89 9.41 -9.03
C SER A 32 -2.25 9.77 -10.46
N ASN A 33 -1.32 9.50 -11.37
CA ASN A 33 -1.49 9.68 -12.80
C ASN A 33 -0.98 8.43 -13.52
N ALA A 34 -1.90 7.54 -13.88
CA ALA A 34 -1.57 6.28 -14.55
C ALA A 34 -1.12 6.47 -16.01
N ASP A 35 -1.51 7.57 -16.65
CA ASP A 35 -1.27 7.84 -18.07
C ASP A 35 0.06 8.55 -18.31
N LYS A 36 0.67 9.09 -17.25
CA LYS A 36 1.99 9.72 -17.35
C LYS A 36 3.01 8.72 -17.88
N TYR A 37 3.71 9.13 -18.94
CA TYR A 37 4.75 8.35 -19.58
C TYR A 37 5.95 9.24 -19.89
N ALA A 38 7.15 8.70 -19.68
CA ALA A 38 8.37 9.32 -20.15
C ALA A 38 9.36 8.25 -20.61
N LYS A 39 10.10 8.55 -21.67
CA LYS A 39 11.22 7.72 -22.13
C LYS A 39 12.51 8.50 -21.93
N VAL A 40 13.31 8.06 -20.97
CA VAL A 40 14.56 8.74 -20.61
C VAL A 40 15.73 7.99 -21.23
N LYS A 41 16.57 8.71 -21.97
CA LYS A 41 17.80 8.18 -22.54
C LYS A 41 18.96 8.46 -21.59
N ASP A 42 19.71 7.43 -21.26
CA ASP A 42 20.97 7.54 -20.50
C ASP A 42 22.07 6.78 -21.26
N GLY A 43 22.96 7.53 -21.92
CA GLY A 43 23.92 6.97 -22.88
C GLY A 43 23.23 6.19 -24.00
N ASN A 44 23.49 4.88 -24.08
CA ASN A 44 22.86 3.97 -25.04
C ASN A 44 21.65 3.21 -24.48
N ALA A 45 21.33 3.39 -23.20
CA ALA A 45 20.18 2.76 -22.56
C ALA A 45 18.95 3.67 -22.61
N PHE A 46 17.77 3.06 -22.73
CA PHE A 46 16.49 3.75 -22.62
C PHE A 46 15.70 3.14 -21.47
N THR A 47 15.23 4.00 -20.56
CA THR A 47 14.32 3.61 -19.48
C THR A 47 12.93 4.17 -19.77
N GLU A 48 11.93 3.29 -19.80
CA GLU A 48 10.53 3.70 -19.87
C GLU A 48 9.97 3.88 -18.47
N LEU A 49 9.40 5.05 -18.23
CA LEU A 49 8.73 5.43 -16.99
C LEU A 49 7.23 5.47 -17.27
N LYS A 50 6.45 4.70 -16.51
CA LYS A 50 4.99 4.56 -16.67
C LYS A 50 4.32 4.80 -15.33
N GLY A 51 3.39 5.75 -15.30
CA GLY A 51 2.63 6.12 -14.12
C GLY A 51 3.44 6.88 -13.08
N SER A 52 2.83 7.86 -12.43
CA SER A 52 3.41 8.54 -11.28
C SER A 52 2.42 8.70 -10.14
N VAL A 53 2.95 8.90 -8.94
CA VAL A 53 2.20 9.27 -7.75
C VAL A 53 2.81 10.52 -7.13
N THR A 54 2.00 11.29 -6.43
CA THR A 54 2.44 12.37 -5.55
C THR A 54 2.38 11.85 -4.13
N LEU A 55 3.46 12.05 -3.37
CA LEU A 55 3.65 11.54 -2.02
C LEU A 55 3.68 12.69 -1.01
N SER A 56 3.03 12.49 0.13
CA SER A 56 3.13 13.37 1.30
C SER A 56 3.61 12.60 2.52
N ASN A 57 4.03 13.35 3.56
CA ASN A 57 4.31 12.76 4.86
C ASN A 57 3.05 12.17 5.48
N LEU A 58 3.22 11.15 6.32
CA LEU A 58 2.13 10.70 7.21
C LEU A 58 1.76 11.79 8.21
N LYS A 59 0.49 11.80 8.61
CA LYS A 59 -0.03 12.68 9.64
C LYS A 59 0.80 12.57 10.92
N GLY A 60 1.21 13.71 11.48
CA GLY A 60 1.99 13.79 12.72
C GLY A 60 3.51 13.73 12.54
N LYS A 61 4.03 13.51 11.32
CA LYS A 61 5.46 13.65 11.04
C LYS A 61 5.91 15.11 11.15
N THR A 62 7.11 15.29 11.67
CA THR A 62 7.77 16.58 11.91
C THR A 62 9.09 16.66 11.17
N ILE A 63 9.63 17.87 11.01
CA ILE A 63 10.91 18.13 10.33
C ILE A 63 12.11 17.39 10.94
N LYS A 64 12.01 16.93 12.20
CA LYS A 64 13.06 16.17 12.88
C LYS A 64 13.00 14.68 12.55
N ASP A 65 11.91 14.22 11.95
CA ASP A 65 11.73 12.82 11.61
C ASP A 65 12.51 12.44 10.36
N ASP A 66 13.01 11.20 10.39
CA ASP A 66 13.69 10.62 9.25
C ASP A 66 12.78 10.52 8.02
N GLY A 67 13.32 10.95 6.87
CA GLY A 67 12.62 10.91 5.59
C GLY A 67 11.49 11.93 5.44
N PHE A 68 11.46 12.96 6.28
CA PHE A 68 10.49 14.05 6.19
C PHE A 68 10.59 14.80 4.84
N LEU A 69 9.45 14.94 4.17
CA LEU A 69 9.32 15.71 2.94
C LEU A 69 8.97 17.17 3.26
N PHE A 70 9.75 18.13 2.76
CA PHE A 70 9.46 19.56 2.91
C PHE A 70 8.20 20.01 2.16
N CYS A 71 7.88 19.30 1.07
CA CYS A 71 6.70 19.47 0.26
C CYS A 71 6.36 18.13 -0.40
N ASP A 72 5.18 18.04 -1.00
CA ASP A 72 4.76 16.87 -1.75
C ASP A 72 5.78 16.51 -2.84
N SER A 73 6.09 15.22 -2.96
CA SER A 73 7.15 14.71 -3.82
C SER A 73 6.60 13.75 -4.86
N GLY A 74 6.88 14.02 -6.14
CA GLY A 74 6.45 13.18 -7.25
C GLY A 74 7.36 11.98 -7.46
N ALA A 75 6.81 10.76 -7.37
CA ALA A 75 7.51 9.51 -7.57
C ALA A 75 6.99 8.75 -8.79
N TRP A 76 7.88 8.05 -9.51
CA TRP A 76 7.45 7.10 -10.54
C TRP A 76 7.00 5.79 -9.90
N VAL A 77 6.00 5.13 -10.48
CA VAL A 77 5.47 3.86 -9.95
C VAL A 77 6.57 2.79 -9.81
N LYS A 78 7.56 2.77 -10.71
CA LYS A 78 8.70 1.83 -10.63
C LYS A 78 9.55 1.99 -9.36
N ASP A 79 9.52 3.16 -8.73
CA ASP A 79 10.32 3.50 -7.55
C ASP A 79 9.53 3.27 -6.25
N ILE A 80 8.22 3.03 -6.38
CA ILE A 80 7.39 2.64 -5.26
C ILE A 80 7.68 1.21 -4.87
N VAL A 81 7.85 1.00 -3.57
CA VAL A 81 8.01 -0.30 -2.93
C VAL A 81 6.69 -0.59 -2.20
N PRO A 82 5.87 -1.52 -2.73
CA PRO A 82 4.65 -1.96 -2.05
C PRO A 82 4.95 -2.49 -0.64
N ILE A 83 4.12 -2.10 0.33
CA ILE A 83 4.21 -2.61 1.70
C ILE A 83 3.58 -4.01 1.74
N PRO A 84 4.33 -5.09 2.05
CA PRO A 84 3.75 -6.41 2.21
C PRO A 84 2.79 -6.41 3.41
N LEU A 85 1.60 -6.98 3.23
CA LEU A 85 0.69 -7.15 4.37
C LEU A 85 1.22 -8.23 5.32
N THR A 86 1.26 -7.92 6.61
CA THR A 86 1.71 -8.82 7.68
C THR A 86 0.65 -8.98 8.75
N PRO A 87 0.66 -10.07 9.53
CA PRO A 87 -0.13 -10.21 10.75
C PRO A 87 -0.12 -8.98 11.66
N SER A 88 1.08 -8.43 11.91
CA SER A 88 1.25 -7.29 12.81
C SER A 88 0.51 -6.03 12.33
N ILE A 89 0.45 -5.81 11.01
CA ILE A 89 -0.33 -4.70 10.44
C ILE A 89 -1.82 -4.94 10.67
N LEU A 90 -2.32 -6.15 10.44
CA LEU A 90 -3.74 -6.47 10.69
C LEU A 90 -4.10 -6.26 12.17
N GLU A 91 -3.29 -6.76 13.08
CA GLU A 91 -3.53 -6.66 14.52
C GLU A 91 -3.57 -5.21 15.03
N LYS A 92 -2.68 -4.34 14.53
CA LYS A 92 -2.72 -2.90 14.82
C LYS A 92 -4.02 -2.24 14.38
N ASN A 93 -4.63 -2.75 13.30
CA ASN A 93 -5.84 -2.20 12.68
C ASN A 93 -7.12 -2.94 13.08
N GLY A 94 -7.17 -3.47 14.30
CA GLY A 94 -8.41 -4.02 14.86
C GLY A 94 -8.81 -5.40 14.34
N TYR A 95 -7.91 -6.13 13.67
CA TYR A 95 -8.16 -7.52 13.32
C TYR A 95 -7.65 -8.46 14.42
N LYS A 96 -8.40 -9.51 14.72
CA LYS A 96 -8.01 -10.57 15.64
C LYS A 96 -7.91 -11.90 14.93
N GLN A 97 -6.91 -12.69 15.32
CA GLN A 97 -6.82 -14.08 14.91
C GLN A 97 -7.92 -14.90 15.62
N ILE A 98 -8.76 -15.59 14.86
CA ILE A 98 -9.94 -16.30 15.40
C ILE A 98 -9.75 -17.79 15.58
N VAL A 99 -8.75 -18.39 14.92
CA VAL A 99 -8.47 -19.83 15.01
C VAL A 99 -6.98 -20.00 15.25
N ASN A 100 -6.62 -20.43 16.46
CA ASN A 100 -5.26 -20.81 16.79
C ASN A 100 -4.82 -21.91 15.81
N HIS A 101 -3.67 -21.71 15.15
CA HIS A 101 -3.10 -22.52 14.04
C HIS A 101 -3.55 -22.21 12.62
N SER A 102 -4.56 -21.37 12.41
CA SER A 102 -4.84 -20.83 11.07
C SER A 102 -4.64 -19.32 11.10
N TYR A 103 -3.92 -18.79 10.13
CA TYR A 103 -3.69 -17.36 9.98
C TYR A 103 -4.94 -16.69 9.39
N ILE A 104 -6.07 -16.87 10.06
CA ILE A 104 -7.38 -16.31 9.72
C ILE A 104 -7.64 -15.17 10.69
N TYR A 105 -7.86 -13.99 10.12
CA TYR A 105 -8.06 -12.74 10.82
C TYR A 105 -9.46 -12.20 10.55
N GLN A 106 -10.15 -11.74 11.58
CA GLN A 106 -11.48 -11.11 11.48
C GLN A 106 -11.43 -9.75 12.17
N HIS A 107 -12.11 -8.76 11.58
CA HIS A 107 -12.16 -7.43 12.18
C HIS A 107 -13.09 -7.44 13.40
N ILE A 108 -12.65 -6.85 14.52
CA ILE A 108 -13.38 -6.90 15.81
C ILE A 108 -14.79 -6.32 15.68
N GLU A 109 -14.93 -5.25 14.89
CA GLU A 109 -16.19 -4.52 14.71
C GLU A 109 -17.03 -5.05 13.54
N ASN A 110 -16.48 -5.98 12.75
CA ASN A 110 -17.14 -6.47 11.54
C ASN A 110 -16.89 -7.98 11.35
N ASP A 111 -17.86 -8.78 11.79
CA ASP A 111 -17.83 -10.24 11.74
C ASP A 111 -18.05 -10.81 10.32
N CYS A 112 -18.37 -9.98 9.34
CA CYS A 112 -18.74 -10.45 8.02
C CYS A 112 -17.53 -10.79 7.13
N TYR A 113 -16.34 -10.28 7.45
CA TYR A 113 -15.13 -10.43 6.62
C TYR A 113 -14.02 -11.18 7.34
N GLU A 114 -13.39 -12.09 6.61
CA GLU A 114 -12.24 -12.85 7.09
C GLU A 114 -11.08 -12.70 6.11
N ILE A 115 -9.88 -12.49 6.64
CA ILE A 115 -8.64 -12.43 5.88
C ILE A 115 -7.81 -13.67 6.20
N TRP A 116 -7.62 -14.52 5.20
CA TRP A 116 -6.93 -15.79 5.33
C TRP A 116 -5.53 -15.65 4.71
N LYS A 117 -4.49 -15.98 5.47
CA LYS A 117 -3.14 -16.09 4.93
C LYS A 117 -2.96 -17.44 4.24
N ASN A 118 -2.56 -17.41 2.98
CA ASN A 118 -2.01 -18.57 2.27
C ASN A 118 -0.48 -18.47 2.21
N VAL A 119 0.18 -19.49 1.66
CA VAL A 119 1.66 -19.54 1.53
C VAL A 119 2.24 -18.27 0.91
N LYS A 120 1.64 -17.76 -0.19
CA LYS A 120 2.21 -16.64 -0.97
C LYS A 120 1.42 -15.33 -0.90
N ASN A 121 0.15 -15.39 -0.53
CA ASN A 121 -0.76 -14.25 -0.58
C ASN A 121 -1.74 -14.29 0.60
N TRP A 122 -2.63 -13.32 0.63
CA TRP A 122 -3.79 -13.21 1.48
C TRP A 122 -5.05 -13.38 0.63
N THR A 123 -6.16 -13.75 1.25
CA THR A 123 -7.44 -13.88 0.58
C THR A 123 -8.54 -13.39 1.51
N MET A 124 -9.40 -12.53 0.98
CA MET A 124 -10.57 -12.05 1.71
C MET A 124 -11.77 -12.94 1.41
N TYR A 125 -12.48 -13.32 2.45
CA TYR A 125 -13.74 -14.04 2.40
C TYR A 125 -14.85 -13.19 3.00
N TRP A 126 -16.05 -13.31 2.43
CA TRP A 126 -17.28 -12.80 3.00
C TRP A 126 -18.24 -13.96 3.22
N ARG A 127 -18.55 -14.26 4.49
CA ARG A 127 -19.41 -15.40 4.87
C ARG A 127 -19.03 -16.72 4.16
N GLY A 128 -17.73 -17.03 4.13
CA GLY A 128 -17.18 -18.24 3.48
C GLY A 128 -17.06 -18.16 1.94
N VAL A 129 -17.51 -17.08 1.30
CA VAL A 129 -17.33 -16.86 -0.13
C VAL A 129 -16.04 -16.10 -0.38
N LYS A 130 -15.15 -16.67 -1.20
CA LYS A 130 -13.91 -16.02 -1.61
C LYS A 130 -14.22 -14.78 -2.46
N LEU A 131 -13.76 -13.61 -2.01
CA LEU A 131 -13.88 -12.37 -2.77
C LEU A 131 -12.69 -12.17 -3.70
N CYS A 132 -11.48 -12.08 -3.13
CA CYS A 132 -10.28 -11.75 -3.89
C CYS A 132 -9.01 -12.20 -3.14
N SER A 133 -7.91 -12.26 -3.87
CA SER A 133 -6.58 -12.55 -3.32
C SER A 133 -5.65 -11.36 -3.55
N PHE A 134 -4.83 -11.03 -2.57
CA PHE A 134 -3.96 -9.85 -2.57
C PHE A 134 -2.70 -10.12 -1.74
N LYS A 135 -1.70 -9.26 -1.84
CA LYS A 135 -0.40 -9.42 -1.18
C LYS A 135 0.04 -8.18 -0.41
N TYR A 136 -0.35 -7.00 -0.89
CA TYR A 136 0.15 -5.73 -0.40
C TYR A 136 -0.92 -4.95 0.35
N LEU A 137 -0.47 -4.04 1.22
CA LEU A 137 -1.36 -3.22 2.04
C LEU A 137 -2.30 -2.35 1.21
N HIS A 138 -1.80 -1.67 0.18
CA HIS A 138 -2.63 -0.82 -0.68
C HIS A 138 -3.75 -1.61 -1.37
N GLU A 139 -3.51 -2.87 -1.75
CA GLU A 139 -4.57 -3.72 -2.31
C GLU A 139 -5.67 -3.99 -1.28
N LEU A 140 -5.31 -4.20 0.00
CA LEU A 140 -6.29 -4.28 1.08
C LEU A 140 -7.04 -2.95 1.24
N GLN A 141 -6.36 -1.80 1.20
CA GLN A 141 -7.00 -0.49 1.27
C GLN A 141 -8.03 -0.29 0.14
N HIS A 142 -7.70 -0.72 -1.09
CA HIS A 142 -8.62 -0.66 -2.23
C HIS A 142 -9.86 -1.53 -2.01
N ILE A 143 -9.66 -2.75 -1.51
CA ILE A 143 -10.77 -3.68 -1.22
C ILE A 143 -11.67 -3.10 -0.13
N LEU A 144 -11.11 -2.58 0.96
CA LEU A 144 -11.87 -1.96 2.04
C LEU A 144 -12.66 -0.76 1.54
N LEU A 145 -12.02 0.11 0.74
CA LEU A 145 -12.68 1.26 0.13
C LEU A 145 -13.84 0.86 -0.77
N PHE A 146 -13.65 -0.16 -1.63
CA PHE A 146 -14.69 -0.69 -2.50
C PHE A 146 -15.89 -1.24 -1.71
N LEU A 147 -15.64 -1.85 -0.56
CA LEU A 147 -16.66 -2.35 0.35
C LEU A 147 -17.32 -1.25 1.20
N GLY A 148 -16.89 0.01 1.07
CA GLY A 148 -17.37 1.12 1.89
C GLY A 148 -16.93 1.02 3.36
N LEU A 149 -15.85 0.30 3.63
CA LEU A 149 -15.25 0.14 4.96
C LEU A 149 -14.13 1.16 5.16
N ASN A 150 -13.72 1.35 6.42
CA ASN A 150 -12.56 2.17 6.72
C ASN A 150 -11.30 1.59 6.05
N SER A 151 -10.68 2.37 5.16
CA SER A 151 -9.45 2.02 4.45
C SER A 151 -8.21 2.73 5.01
N GLU A 152 -8.36 3.53 6.07
CA GLU A 152 -7.24 4.07 6.83
C GLU A 152 -6.56 2.94 7.61
N MET A 153 -5.23 2.89 7.56
CA MET A 153 -4.44 1.82 8.14
C MET A 153 -3.22 2.38 8.88
N GLU A 154 -2.82 1.73 9.95
CA GLU A 154 -1.57 1.94 10.67
C GLU A 154 -0.54 0.86 10.32
N VAL A 155 0.73 1.25 10.13
CA VAL A 155 1.84 0.34 9.74
C VAL A 155 2.88 0.24 10.84
#